data_AF-A0ABD1T3H7-F1
#
_entry.id   AF-A0ABD1T3H7-F1
#
_cell.length_a   1.000
_cell.length_b   1.000
_cell.length_c   1.000
_cell.angle_alpha   90.00
_cell.angle_beta   90.00
_cell.angle_gamma   90.00
#
_symmetry.space_group_name_H-M   'P 1'
#
loop_
_entity.id
_entity.type
_entity.pdbx_description
1 polymer ?
#
loop_
_entity_poly.entity_id
_entity_poly.type
_entity_poly.pdbx_seq_one_letter_code
_entity_poly.pdbx_strand_id
1 'polypeptide(L)'
;MEDLHQKADFQGHKAVLSGPAGGVVGYSQTLFGVETDKPLIGFDMGGTSTDVSRYAGSYEQVIETQISGVVIQAPQLEINTVAAGGGSKLKFQFGAFRVGPESVGAHPGPVCYRKGGELAVTDANLLLGYVIPDYFPSIFGPTEDQPLDINATRYEFEKLAKQINSYRKNQDPLAKDMTVEEIAQGFVNVANETMCRPIRQLTEMKGHETKNHALACFGGAGPQHACAIARALGMKEVLIHRFCGILSAYGMGMADVVEEAQEPYASIYDPESVLEASFREATLLKQVKQKLQLQGFKEENITTETYLNLRYEGTDTAIMVKNPINEDGLTGDYAVEFVKLFQQEYGFKLQNRNILISDVRVRGIGVTNLLKPLALEPASVDAKVEGYYKVYFANEWHDTPLFRLEDLAYGHMILGPAVIMNGNSTVIVEPNCKAIITKYGNIKIEIGSIQSTVKIANEVADVVQLSIFNNRFMGIAEQMGRTLQRTSISTNIKERLDFSCALFGPDGGLVANAPHVPVHLGAMSSTVRWQLNYWADNLNEGDVLVTNHPSAGGSHLPDITVITPVFDKGNLVFFVASRGHHAEIGGITPGSMPPFSKSIWEEGAAIKAFKLVEKGHFQEEGITKLPTISLF
;
A
#
# COMPACT_ATOMS: atom_id res chain seq x y z
N MET A 1 -5.74 -11.92 18.72
CA MET A 1 -6.23 -10.71 19.42
C MET A 1 -5.88 -10.85 20.89
N GLU A 2 -5.42 -9.80 21.57
CA GLU A 2 -5.35 -9.84 23.03
C GLU A 2 -6.77 -9.94 23.60
N ASP A 3 -6.93 -10.75 24.65
CA ASP A 3 -8.23 -11.18 25.19
C ASP A 3 -9.15 -10.00 25.55
N LEU A 4 -10.35 -9.99 24.96
CA LEU A 4 -11.44 -9.03 25.25
C LEU A 4 -12.41 -9.56 26.33
N HIS A 5 -12.20 -10.77 26.87
CA HIS A 5 -13.13 -11.43 27.78
C HIS A 5 -13.01 -10.99 29.25
N GLN A 6 -11.86 -10.47 29.69
CA GLN A 6 -11.73 -9.89 31.03
C GLN A 6 -11.92 -8.37 31.02
N LYS A 7 -13.11 -7.94 31.45
CA LYS A 7 -13.54 -6.53 31.56
C LYS A 7 -12.57 -5.63 32.37
N ALA A 8 -11.68 -6.22 33.17
CA ALA A 8 -10.70 -5.52 34.00
C ALA A 8 -9.39 -5.14 33.27
N ASP A 9 -9.02 -5.85 32.21
CA ASP A 9 -7.75 -5.64 31.48
C ASP A 9 -7.94 -4.95 30.12
N PHE A 10 -9.19 -4.64 29.74
CA PHE A 10 -9.50 -3.94 28.50
C PHE A 10 -9.06 -2.46 28.58
N GLN A 11 -8.17 -2.08 27.68
CA GLN A 11 -7.72 -0.70 27.53
C GLN A 11 -8.10 -0.19 26.13
N GLY A 12 -8.67 1.02 26.05
CA GLY A 12 -9.22 1.55 24.79
C GLY A 12 -8.23 1.61 23.62
N HIS A 13 -6.92 1.78 23.91
CA HIS A 13 -5.89 1.77 22.88
C HIS A 13 -5.73 0.40 22.19
N LYS A 14 -6.06 -0.71 22.89
CA LYS A 14 -6.02 -2.08 22.34
C LYS A 14 -7.19 -2.38 21.39
N ALA A 15 -8.22 -1.53 21.39
CA ALA A 15 -9.41 -1.69 20.55
C ALA A 15 -9.33 -0.92 19.23
N VAL A 16 -8.32 -0.06 19.07
CA VAL A 16 -8.11 0.71 17.84
C VAL A 16 -7.85 -0.26 16.69
N LEU A 17 -8.60 -0.09 15.59
CA LEU A 17 -8.58 -0.99 14.41
C LEU A 17 -8.91 -2.47 14.71
N SER A 18 -9.58 -2.78 15.83
CA SER A 18 -10.04 -4.15 16.14
C SER A 18 -10.96 -4.73 15.06
N GLY A 19 -11.82 -3.91 14.45
CA GLY A 19 -12.66 -4.25 13.29
C GLY A 19 -11.83 -4.81 12.13
N PRO A 20 -10.99 -3.97 11.50
CA PRO A 20 -10.07 -4.38 10.44
C PRO A 20 -9.17 -5.56 10.84
N ALA A 21 -8.68 -5.62 12.08
CA ALA A 21 -7.89 -6.75 12.58
C ALA A 21 -8.65 -8.08 12.53
N GLY A 22 -9.94 -8.07 12.87
CA GLY A 22 -10.83 -9.22 12.66
C GLY A 22 -10.92 -9.61 11.19
N GLY A 23 -10.96 -8.63 10.28
CA GLY A 23 -10.89 -8.86 8.83
C GLY A 23 -9.60 -9.56 8.41
N VAL A 24 -8.45 -9.14 8.96
CA VAL A 24 -7.14 -9.76 8.72
C VAL A 24 -7.12 -11.23 9.09
N VAL A 25 -7.60 -11.56 10.28
CA VAL A 25 -7.75 -12.96 10.74
C VAL A 25 -8.72 -13.73 9.83
N GLY A 26 -9.85 -13.10 9.49
CA GLY A 26 -10.89 -13.73 8.69
C GLY A 26 -10.36 -14.17 7.33
N TYR A 27 -9.72 -13.29 6.56
CA TYR A 27 -9.21 -13.67 5.25
C TYR A 27 -7.97 -14.57 5.34
N SER A 28 -7.09 -14.39 6.34
CA SER A 28 -5.89 -15.20 6.47
C SER A 28 -6.24 -16.66 6.75
N GLN A 29 -7.12 -16.93 7.72
CA GLN A 29 -7.45 -18.29 8.15
C GLN A 29 -8.44 -19.00 7.22
N THR A 30 -9.24 -18.28 6.45
CA THR A 30 -10.25 -18.89 5.57
C THR A 30 -9.80 -19.06 4.13
N LEU A 31 -8.76 -18.35 3.68
CA LEU A 31 -8.32 -18.34 2.29
C LEU A 31 -6.89 -18.87 2.11
N PHE A 32 -5.95 -18.56 3.01
CA PHE A 32 -4.56 -18.99 2.88
C PHE A 32 -4.40 -20.47 3.29
N GLY A 33 -3.77 -21.28 2.43
CA GLY A 33 -3.66 -22.74 2.61
C GLY A 33 -4.99 -23.49 2.42
N VAL A 34 -6.09 -22.77 2.16
CA VAL A 34 -7.42 -23.33 1.87
C VAL A 34 -7.75 -23.18 0.38
N GLU A 35 -7.62 -21.96 -0.15
CA GLU A 35 -7.95 -21.63 -1.55
C GLU A 35 -6.71 -21.35 -2.40
N THR A 36 -5.60 -20.95 -1.75
CA THR A 36 -4.32 -20.66 -2.40
C THR A 36 -3.17 -20.70 -1.39
N ASP A 37 -1.96 -21.04 -1.87
CA ASP A 37 -0.71 -20.93 -1.10
C ASP A 37 0.03 -19.62 -1.36
N LYS A 38 -0.51 -18.76 -2.25
CA LYS A 38 0.07 -17.44 -2.50
C LYS A 38 -0.12 -16.54 -1.29
N PRO A 39 0.85 -15.65 -1.00
CA PRO A 39 0.62 -14.54 -0.09
C PRO A 39 -0.64 -13.74 -0.46
N LEU A 40 -1.36 -13.29 0.55
CA LEU A 40 -2.64 -12.59 0.40
C LEU A 40 -2.46 -11.10 0.67
N ILE A 41 -3.14 -10.29 -0.13
CA ILE A 41 -3.43 -8.89 0.20
C ILE A 41 -4.88 -8.78 0.61
N GLY A 42 -5.12 -8.49 1.87
CA GLY A 42 -6.45 -8.15 2.37
C GLY A 42 -6.88 -6.78 1.86
N PHE A 43 -8.11 -6.71 1.35
CA PHE A 43 -8.73 -5.48 0.87
C PHE A 43 -10.16 -5.41 1.41
N ASP A 44 -10.34 -4.67 2.50
CA ASP A 44 -11.65 -4.36 3.09
C ASP A 44 -12.11 -3.00 2.59
N MET A 45 -13.20 -2.92 1.84
CA MET A 45 -13.77 -1.63 1.45
C MET A 45 -15.18 -1.48 2.00
N GLY A 46 -15.33 -0.46 2.85
CA GLY A 46 -16.59 -0.04 3.43
C GLY A 46 -17.16 1.23 2.79
N GLY A 47 -18.04 1.90 3.52
CA GLY A 47 -18.66 3.15 3.10
C GLY A 47 -17.79 4.39 3.26
N THR A 48 -16.72 4.37 4.05
CA THR A 48 -15.92 5.58 4.34
C THR A 48 -14.45 5.41 3.98
N SER A 49 -13.92 4.22 4.20
CA SER A 49 -12.52 3.90 4.06
C SER A 49 -12.31 2.51 3.47
N THR A 50 -11.06 2.27 3.11
CA THR A 50 -10.54 0.97 2.72
C THR A 50 -9.37 0.63 3.63
N ASP A 51 -9.38 -0.56 4.19
CA ASP A 51 -8.30 -1.11 5.02
C ASP A 51 -7.55 -2.19 4.22
N VAL A 52 -6.23 -2.05 4.12
CA VAL A 52 -5.38 -3.02 3.44
C VAL A 52 -4.32 -3.60 4.35
N SER A 53 -4.05 -4.89 4.17
CA SER A 53 -3.05 -5.63 4.95
C SER A 53 -2.47 -6.77 4.11
N ARG A 54 -1.42 -7.41 4.61
CA ARG A 54 -0.75 -8.53 3.95
C ARG A 54 -0.60 -9.69 4.91
N TYR A 55 -0.75 -10.89 4.36
CA TYR A 55 -0.52 -12.13 5.07
C TYR A 55 0.26 -13.09 4.19
N ALA A 56 1.34 -13.65 4.72
CA ALA A 56 2.20 -14.58 4.00
C ALA A 56 2.61 -15.75 4.91
N GLY A 57 1.63 -16.38 5.57
CA GLY A 57 1.84 -17.43 6.56
C GLY A 57 2.15 -16.93 7.97
N SER A 58 2.38 -15.63 8.13
CA SER A 58 2.46 -14.95 9.43
C SER A 58 1.82 -13.56 9.34
N TYR A 59 1.38 -13.06 10.49
CA TYR A 59 0.83 -11.72 10.62
C TYR A 59 1.94 -10.67 10.65
N GLU A 60 1.83 -9.65 9.81
CA GLU A 60 2.67 -8.46 9.89
C GLU A 60 2.20 -7.55 11.03
N GLN A 61 3.16 -7.00 11.77
CA GLN A 61 2.90 -6.16 12.93
C GLN A 61 3.78 -4.93 12.93
N VAL A 62 3.25 -3.88 13.54
CA VAL A 62 3.91 -2.59 13.75
C VAL A 62 3.76 -2.19 15.21
N ILE A 63 4.80 -1.56 15.76
CA ILE A 63 4.81 -1.05 17.15
C ILE A 63 4.30 0.39 17.19
N GLU A 64 4.56 1.15 16.14
CA GLU A 64 4.16 2.54 16.03
C GLU A 64 3.28 2.72 14.79
N THR A 65 2.11 3.35 14.98
CA THR A 65 1.23 3.75 13.89
C THR A 65 0.77 5.18 14.09
N GLN A 66 0.57 5.90 12.99
CA GLN A 66 -0.09 7.20 13.01
C GLN A 66 -1.52 7.07 12.48
N ILE A 67 -2.51 7.32 13.33
CA ILE A 67 -3.93 7.29 12.97
C ILE A 67 -4.52 8.68 13.16
N SER A 68 -5.04 9.27 12.08
CA SER A 68 -5.61 10.62 12.08
C SER A 68 -4.67 11.68 12.68
N GLY A 69 -3.37 11.54 12.46
CA GLY A 69 -2.32 12.44 12.97
C GLY A 69 -1.80 12.10 14.36
N VAL A 70 -2.43 11.17 15.10
CA VAL A 70 -2.01 10.75 16.44
C VAL A 70 -1.12 9.52 16.37
N VAL A 71 0.05 9.58 17.02
CA VAL A 71 0.98 8.44 17.11
C VAL A 71 0.58 7.54 18.27
N ILE A 72 0.36 6.26 17.98
CA ILE A 72 0.06 5.20 18.94
C ILE A 72 1.25 4.25 18.96
N GLN A 73 1.86 4.08 20.14
CA GLN A 73 2.97 3.16 20.38
C GLN A 73 2.47 1.91 21.10
N ALA A 74 1.80 1.03 20.35
CA ALA A 74 1.34 -0.26 20.82
C ALA A 74 1.44 -1.29 19.69
N PRO A 75 1.88 -2.54 19.98
CA PRO A 75 1.90 -3.61 18.99
C PRO A 75 0.51 -3.85 18.40
N GLN A 76 0.41 -3.82 17.08
CA GLN A 76 -0.83 -4.06 16.35
C GLN A 76 -0.54 -4.70 14.99
N LEU A 77 -1.57 -5.26 14.38
CA LEU A 77 -1.48 -5.73 13.00
C LEU A 77 -1.22 -4.56 12.06
N GLU A 78 -0.35 -4.77 11.07
CA GLU A 78 -0.06 -3.75 10.07
C GLU A 78 -1.21 -3.59 9.09
N ILE A 79 -1.99 -2.54 9.31
CA ILE A 79 -3.17 -2.20 8.51
C ILE A 79 -3.00 -0.76 8.04
N ASN A 80 -3.01 -0.58 6.72
CA ASN A 80 -2.99 0.75 6.12
C ASN A 80 -4.42 1.13 5.72
N THR A 81 -5.00 2.12 6.41
CA THR A 81 -6.29 2.69 6.07
C THR A 81 -6.15 3.82 5.05
N VAL A 82 -6.94 3.79 3.99
CA VAL A 82 -7.07 4.89 3.03
C VAL A 82 -8.48 5.47 3.08
N ALA A 83 -8.54 6.81 3.00
CA ALA A 83 -9.78 7.58 2.94
C ALA A 83 -10.44 7.52 1.55
N ALA A 84 -10.59 6.30 1.04
CA ALA A 84 -11.29 5.95 -0.18
C ALA A 84 -12.27 4.83 0.17
N GLY A 85 -13.56 5.02 -0.05
CA GLY A 85 -14.63 4.07 0.21
C GLY A 85 -15.87 4.41 -0.62
N GLY A 86 -17.00 3.73 -0.40
CA GLY A 86 -18.23 4.00 -1.16
C GLY A 86 -18.72 5.46 -1.06
N GLY A 87 -18.52 6.09 0.09
CA GLY A 87 -18.89 7.47 0.39
C GLY A 87 -17.84 8.51 0.03
N SER A 88 -16.72 8.16 -0.59
CA SER A 88 -15.72 9.16 -0.96
C SER A 88 -16.27 10.14 -1.99
N LYS A 89 -16.18 11.44 -1.69
CA LYS A 89 -16.73 12.52 -2.51
C LYS A 89 -16.09 12.58 -3.90
N LEU A 90 -16.90 12.82 -4.92
CA LEU A 90 -16.46 13.01 -6.30
C LEU A 90 -16.39 14.51 -6.62
N LYS A 91 -15.21 14.99 -7.03
CA LYS A 91 -15.00 16.40 -7.38
C LYS A 91 -14.23 16.54 -8.67
N PHE A 92 -14.60 17.53 -9.48
CA PHE A 92 -13.79 17.98 -10.62
C PHE A 92 -13.17 19.33 -10.29
N GLN A 93 -11.84 19.38 -10.15
CA GLN A 93 -11.11 20.57 -9.74
C GLN A 93 -9.83 20.72 -10.59
N PHE A 94 -9.59 21.94 -11.07
CA PHE A 94 -8.40 22.28 -11.86
C PHE A 94 -8.15 21.35 -13.07
N GLY A 95 -9.22 20.88 -13.71
CA GLY A 95 -9.12 19.98 -14.88
C GLY A 95 -8.92 18.50 -14.54
N ALA A 96 -8.92 18.11 -13.27
CA ALA A 96 -8.67 16.74 -12.83
C ALA A 96 -9.84 16.16 -12.02
N PHE A 97 -10.00 14.84 -12.11
CA PHE A 97 -10.93 14.06 -11.32
C PHE A 97 -10.30 13.79 -9.96
N ARG A 98 -11.04 14.07 -8.88
CA ARG A 98 -10.62 13.80 -7.50
C ARG A 98 -11.67 12.98 -6.77
N VAL A 99 -11.20 11.97 -6.04
CA VAL A 99 -12.02 11.11 -5.19
C VAL A 99 -11.47 11.16 -3.77
N GLY A 100 -12.30 11.55 -2.81
CA GLY A 100 -11.86 11.74 -1.43
C GLY A 100 -10.85 12.89 -1.26
N PRO A 101 -10.14 12.98 -0.12
CA PRO A 101 -10.23 12.10 1.05
C PRO A 101 -11.52 12.31 1.87
N GLU A 102 -12.26 13.38 1.59
CA GLU A 102 -13.54 13.66 2.25
C GLU A 102 -14.58 12.59 1.90
N SER A 103 -15.37 12.19 2.89
CA SER A 103 -16.48 11.26 2.73
C SER A 103 -17.82 11.95 3.02
N VAL A 104 -18.87 11.52 2.35
CA VAL A 104 -20.26 11.89 2.67
C VAL A 104 -20.85 11.04 3.80
N GLY A 105 -20.12 10.03 4.28
CA GLY A 105 -20.55 9.10 5.33
C GLY A 105 -21.80 8.32 4.95
N ALA A 106 -22.59 7.94 5.96
CA ALA A 106 -23.92 7.36 5.77
C ALA A 106 -25.06 8.41 5.91
N HIS A 107 -24.77 9.52 6.57
CA HIS A 107 -25.68 10.66 6.72
C HIS A 107 -24.87 11.97 6.59
N PRO A 108 -25.14 12.83 5.58
CA PRO A 108 -26.25 12.71 4.62
C PRO A 108 -26.05 11.63 3.55
N GLY A 109 -24.87 11.00 3.46
CA GLY A 109 -24.62 9.87 2.56
C GLY A 109 -24.49 10.27 1.08
N PRO A 110 -24.36 9.29 0.17
CA PRO A 110 -24.39 9.53 -1.28
C PRO A 110 -25.73 10.13 -1.74
N VAL A 111 -25.77 10.75 -2.92
CA VAL A 111 -27.00 11.34 -3.48
C VAL A 111 -28.11 10.29 -3.55
N CYS A 112 -27.77 9.06 -3.95
CA CYS A 112 -28.72 7.96 -4.05
C CYS A 112 -29.38 7.57 -2.71
N TYR A 113 -28.87 8.01 -1.55
CA TYR A 113 -29.49 7.75 -0.24
C TYR A 113 -30.64 8.71 0.09
N ARG A 114 -30.91 9.71 -0.76
CA ARG A 114 -32.05 10.65 -0.61
C ARG A 114 -32.04 11.44 0.71
N LYS A 115 -30.86 11.68 1.30
CA LYS A 115 -30.69 12.38 2.59
C LYS A 115 -29.95 13.74 2.44
N GLY A 116 -29.90 14.29 1.22
CA GLY A 116 -29.32 15.61 0.94
C GLY A 116 -27.79 15.62 0.79
N GLY A 117 -27.22 14.49 0.39
CA GLY A 117 -25.78 14.30 0.22
C GLY A 117 -25.20 14.81 -1.11
N GLU A 118 -23.91 14.53 -1.31
CA GLU A 118 -23.15 14.88 -2.52
C GLU A 118 -22.75 13.62 -3.29
N LEU A 119 -22.33 13.77 -4.56
CA LEU A 119 -21.89 12.65 -5.40
C LEU A 119 -20.73 11.90 -4.74
N ALA A 120 -20.87 10.58 -4.63
CA ALA A 120 -19.87 9.67 -4.06
C ALA A 120 -19.56 8.46 -4.95
N VAL A 121 -18.58 7.63 -4.59
CA VAL A 121 -18.23 6.41 -5.36
C VAL A 121 -19.43 5.47 -5.52
N THR A 122 -20.27 5.33 -4.49
CA THR A 122 -21.52 4.54 -4.54
C THR A 122 -22.49 5.06 -5.60
N ASP A 123 -22.57 6.38 -5.80
CA ASP A 123 -23.39 6.97 -6.87
C ASP A 123 -22.87 6.58 -8.26
N ALA A 124 -21.54 6.61 -8.45
CA ALA A 124 -20.94 6.16 -9.70
C ALA A 124 -21.19 4.66 -9.94
N ASN A 125 -20.98 3.82 -8.92
CA ASN A 125 -21.22 2.38 -9.00
C ASN A 125 -22.70 2.06 -9.28
N LEU A 126 -23.63 2.84 -8.73
CA LEU A 126 -25.07 2.72 -9.00
C LEU A 126 -25.39 3.02 -10.47
N LEU A 127 -24.84 4.11 -11.03
CA LEU A 127 -25.06 4.46 -12.44
C LEU A 127 -24.49 3.44 -13.41
N LEU A 128 -23.34 2.84 -13.07
CA LEU A 128 -22.66 1.85 -13.90
C LEU A 128 -23.29 0.45 -13.80
N GLY A 129 -24.24 0.23 -12.89
CA GLY A 129 -24.85 -1.08 -12.64
C GLY A 129 -24.00 -2.02 -11.79
N TYR A 130 -23.00 -1.52 -11.07
CA TYR A 130 -22.22 -2.30 -10.10
C TYR A 130 -22.96 -2.49 -8.77
N VAL A 131 -23.95 -1.64 -8.49
CA VAL A 131 -24.91 -1.79 -7.40
C VAL A 131 -26.29 -2.01 -8.01
N ILE A 132 -26.97 -3.09 -7.61
CA ILE A 132 -28.31 -3.43 -8.10
C ILE A 132 -29.35 -2.96 -7.08
N PRO A 133 -30.18 -1.94 -7.38
CA PRO A 133 -31.14 -1.37 -6.42
C PRO A 133 -32.11 -2.38 -5.82
N ASP A 134 -32.58 -3.34 -6.63
CA ASP A 134 -33.59 -4.33 -6.25
C ASP A 134 -33.12 -5.29 -5.14
N TYR A 135 -31.81 -5.41 -4.96
CA TYR A 135 -31.18 -6.24 -3.93
C TYR A 135 -30.62 -5.42 -2.76
N PHE A 136 -30.87 -4.11 -2.74
CA PHE A 136 -30.49 -3.24 -1.63
C PHE A 136 -31.71 -3.00 -0.72
N PRO A 137 -31.56 -3.02 0.62
CA PRO A 137 -32.67 -2.73 1.51
C PRO A 137 -33.22 -1.31 1.29
N SER A 138 -34.54 -1.17 1.28
CA SER A 138 -35.24 0.12 1.18
C SER A 138 -35.20 0.85 2.53
N ILE A 139 -34.02 1.36 2.91
CA ILE A 139 -33.77 2.07 4.18
C ILE A 139 -33.35 3.54 3.97
N PHE A 140 -33.68 4.10 2.81
CA PHE A 140 -33.24 5.43 2.40
C PHE A 140 -34.37 6.46 2.42
N GLY A 141 -34.01 7.72 2.19
CA GLY A 141 -34.94 8.84 2.26
C GLY A 141 -35.16 9.36 3.69
N PRO A 142 -35.97 10.44 3.82
CA PRO A 142 -36.26 11.06 5.11
C PRO A 142 -36.97 10.14 6.11
N THR A 143 -37.72 9.16 5.60
CA THR A 143 -38.52 8.19 6.36
C THR A 143 -37.88 6.80 6.47
N GLU A 144 -36.70 6.60 5.86
CA GLU A 144 -35.94 5.33 5.89
C GLU A 144 -36.71 4.10 5.39
N ASP A 145 -37.52 4.27 4.35
CA ASP A 145 -38.38 3.24 3.75
C ASP A 145 -38.30 3.20 2.20
N GLN A 146 -37.36 3.93 1.60
CA GLN A 146 -37.26 4.09 0.15
C GLN A 146 -36.03 3.37 -0.43
N PRO A 147 -36.09 2.93 -1.70
CA PRO A 147 -34.93 2.37 -2.41
C PRO A 147 -33.95 3.47 -2.83
N LEU A 148 -32.78 3.05 -3.30
CA LEU A 148 -31.77 3.93 -3.89
C LEU A 148 -32.36 4.79 -5.04
N ASP A 149 -31.93 6.06 -5.14
CA ASP A 149 -32.39 6.99 -6.18
C ASP A 149 -31.40 7.11 -7.35
N ILE A 150 -31.56 6.26 -8.36
CA ILE A 150 -30.75 6.36 -9.58
C ILE A 150 -31.01 7.64 -10.37
N ASN A 151 -32.22 8.21 -10.31
CA ASN A 151 -32.59 9.38 -11.09
C ASN A 151 -31.97 10.65 -10.49
N ALA A 152 -31.99 10.79 -9.16
CA ALA A 152 -31.31 11.88 -8.48
C ALA A 152 -29.80 11.85 -8.75
N THR A 153 -29.19 10.67 -8.69
CA THR A 153 -27.77 10.49 -9.02
C THR A 153 -27.48 10.89 -10.47
N ARG A 154 -28.27 10.41 -11.44
CA ARG A 154 -28.11 10.75 -12.86
C ARG A 154 -28.19 12.27 -13.10
N TYR A 155 -29.16 12.93 -12.47
CA TYR A 155 -29.34 14.37 -12.58
C TYR A 155 -28.11 15.17 -12.08
N GLU A 156 -27.52 14.77 -10.95
CA GLU A 156 -26.31 15.44 -10.45
C GLU A 156 -25.09 15.16 -11.34
N PHE A 157 -24.95 13.95 -11.88
CA PHE A 157 -23.90 13.66 -12.86
C PHE A 157 -24.08 14.44 -14.17
N GLU A 158 -25.30 14.68 -14.64
CA GLU A 158 -25.55 15.51 -15.83
C GLU A 158 -25.10 16.97 -15.62
N LYS A 159 -25.27 17.51 -14.41
CA LYS A 159 -24.71 18.84 -14.06
C LYS A 159 -23.19 18.82 -14.11
N LEU A 160 -22.57 17.80 -13.51
CA LEU A 160 -21.11 17.65 -13.50
C LEU A 160 -20.55 17.45 -14.92
N ALA A 161 -21.27 16.72 -15.77
CA ALA A 161 -20.91 16.50 -17.17
C ALA A 161 -20.86 17.80 -17.98
N LYS A 162 -21.80 18.72 -17.75
CA LYS A 162 -21.77 20.05 -18.38
C LYS A 162 -20.50 20.82 -18.00
N GLN A 163 -20.12 20.79 -16.73
CA GLN A 163 -18.90 21.44 -16.24
C GLN A 163 -17.64 20.84 -16.88
N ILE A 164 -17.51 19.50 -16.86
CA ILE A 164 -16.34 18.79 -17.39
C ILE A 164 -16.20 19.01 -18.89
N ASN A 165 -17.29 18.84 -19.64
CA ASN A 165 -17.27 18.99 -21.09
C ASN A 165 -17.01 20.44 -21.52
N SER A 166 -17.53 21.43 -20.79
CA SER A 166 -17.19 22.83 -21.03
C SER A 166 -15.69 23.10 -20.82
N TYR A 167 -15.09 22.55 -19.76
CA TYR A 167 -13.65 22.69 -19.52
C TYR A 167 -12.83 22.04 -20.65
N ARG A 168 -13.19 20.81 -21.06
CA ARG A 168 -12.50 20.08 -22.13
C ARG A 168 -12.57 20.81 -23.47
N LYS A 169 -13.74 21.35 -23.84
CA LYS A 169 -13.92 22.15 -25.07
C LYS A 169 -13.14 23.46 -25.08
N ASN A 170 -12.90 24.05 -23.91
CA ASN A 170 -12.03 25.23 -23.80
C ASN A 170 -10.55 24.91 -24.07
N GLN A 171 -10.12 23.67 -23.82
CA GLN A 171 -8.75 23.23 -24.10
C GLN A 171 -8.60 22.69 -25.53
N ASP A 172 -9.57 21.91 -25.99
CA ASP A 172 -9.65 21.37 -27.34
C ASP A 172 -11.08 21.51 -27.88
N PRO A 173 -11.33 22.47 -28.79
CA PRO A 173 -12.64 22.67 -29.39
C PRO A 173 -13.18 21.46 -30.17
N LEU A 174 -12.32 20.52 -30.57
CA LEU A 174 -12.70 19.29 -31.28
C LEU A 174 -12.99 18.11 -30.32
N ALA A 175 -12.83 18.30 -29.01
CA ALA A 175 -13.08 17.26 -28.02
C ALA A 175 -14.55 16.82 -28.03
N LYS A 176 -14.76 15.50 -28.19
CA LYS A 176 -16.08 14.89 -28.02
C LYS A 176 -16.54 15.00 -26.57
N ASP A 177 -17.82 15.32 -26.39
CA ASP A 177 -18.44 15.34 -25.06
C ASP A 177 -18.38 13.95 -24.44
N MET A 178 -17.96 13.88 -23.18
CA MET A 178 -18.05 12.67 -22.38
C MET A 178 -19.50 12.46 -21.93
N THR A 179 -19.94 11.21 -21.96
CA THR A 179 -21.24 10.79 -21.40
C THR A 179 -21.19 10.76 -19.87
N VAL A 180 -22.36 10.66 -19.24
CA VAL A 180 -22.48 10.50 -17.78
C VAL A 180 -21.78 9.22 -17.32
N GLU A 181 -21.94 8.14 -18.07
CA GLU A 181 -21.35 6.83 -17.81
C GLU A 181 -19.82 6.87 -17.92
N GLU A 182 -19.27 7.55 -18.94
CA GLU A 182 -17.82 7.74 -19.09
C GLU A 182 -17.23 8.54 -17.92
N ILE A 183 -17.94 9.57 -17.45
CA ILE A 183 -17.53 10.37 -16.29
C ILE A 183 -17.59 9.53 -15.01
N ALA A 184 -18.68 8.78 -14.79
CA ALA A 184 -18.82 7.89 -13.64
C ALA A 184 -17.71 6.83 -13.62
N GLN A 185 -17.45 6.17 -14.75
CA GLN A 185 -16.35 5.21 -14.90
C GLN A 185 -14.98 5.86 -14.68
N GLY A 186 -14.79 7.10 -15.14
CA GLY A 186 -13.59 7.90 -14.87
C GLY A 186 -13.33 8.10 -13.37
N PHE A 187 -14.36 8.45 -12.59
CA PHE A 187 -14.25 8.54 -11.14
C PHE A 187 -13.96 7.19 -10.47
N VAL A 188 -14.60 6.10 -10.91
CA VAL A 188 -14.31 4.75 -10.40
C VAL A 188 -12.86 4.35 -10.68
N ASN A 189 -12.34 4.68 -11.86
CA ASN A 189 -10.93 4.41 -12.21
C ASN A 189 -9.96 5.18 -11.29
N VAL A 190 -10.25 6.45 -10.99
CA VAL A 190 -9.45 7.25 -10.04
C VAL A 190 -9.56 6.70 -8.62
N ALA A 191 -10.74 6.26 -8.19
CA ALA A 191 -10.93 5.62 -6.89
C ALA A 191 -10.10 4.33 -6.78
N ASN A 192 -10.16 3.47 -7.80
CA ASN A 192 -9.38 2.23 -7.88
C ASN A 192 -7.88 2.49 -7.80
N GLU A 193 -7.36 3.48 -8.54
CA GLU A 193 -5.94 3.83 -8.47
C GLU A 193 -5.53 4.36 -7.09
N THR A 194 -6.40 5.19 -6.47
CA THR A 194 -6.18 5.71 -5.11
C THR A 194 -6.09 4.57 -4.09
N MET A 195 -6.95 3.56 -4.24
CA MET A 195 -6.96 2.36 -3.40
C MET A 195 -5.80 1.38 -3.70
N CYS A 196 -5.19 1.42 -4.88
CA CYS A 196 -3.99 0.63 -5.20
C CYS A 196 -2.71 1.15 -4.51
N ARG A 197 -2.62 2.46 -4.27
CA ARG A 197 -1.46 3.09 -3.64
C ARG A 197 -1.04 2.47 -2.28
N PRO A 198 -1.93 2.30 -1.28
CA PRO A 198 -1.55 1.70 0.00
C PRO A 198 -1.15 0.22 -0.13
N ILE A 199 -1.69 -0.49 -1.13
CA ILE A 199 -1.31 -1.89 -1.40
C ILE A 199 0.14 -1.94 -1.88
N ARG A 200 0.51 -1.07 -2.82
CA ARG A 200 1.90 -0.92 -3.27
C ARG A 200 2.83 -0.51 -2.13
N GLN A 201 2.37 0.41 -1.27
CA GLN A 201 3.11 0.79 -0.07
C GLN A 201 3.40 -0.40 0.85
N LEU A 202 2.41 -1.25 1.09
CA LEU A 202 2.52 -2.38 2.00
C LEU A 202 3.28 -3.58 1.38
N THR A 203 3.49 -3.57 0.06
CA THR A 203 4.19 -4.65 -0.66
C THR A 203 5.55 -4.20 -1.19
N GLU A 204 5.55 -3.33 -2.19
CA GLU A 204 6.75 -2.91 -2.93
C GLU A 204 7.79 -2.25 -2.01
N MET A 205 7.37 -1.48 -0.99
CA MET A 205 8.32 -0.88 -0.03
C MET A 205 9.04 -1.90 0.85
N LYS A 206 8.54 -3.13 0.93
CA LYS A 206 9.18 -4.25 1.64
C LYS A 206 9.81 -5.25 0.67
N GLY A 207 10.00 -4.85 -0.59
CA GLY A 207 10.57 -5.70 -1.63
C GLY A 207 9.65 -6.82 -2.12
N HIS A 208 8.34 -6.71 -1.92
CA HIS A 208 7.38 -7.69 -2.40
C HIS A 208 6.73 -7.25 -3.72
N GLU A 209 6.74 -8.14 -4.72
CA GLU A 209 6.00 -7.90 -5.96
C GLU A 209 4.51 -8.23 -5.80
N THR A 210 3.64 -7.26 -6.08
CA THR A 210 2.18 -7.41 -6.00
C THR A 210 1.65 -8.57 -6.85
N LYS A 211 2.22 -8.77 -8.06
CA LYS A 211 1.80 -9.83 -9.00
C LYS A 211 1.89 -11.26 -8.46
N ASN A 212 2.71 -11.47 -7.42
CA ASN A 212 2.91 -12.76 -6.78
C ASN A 212 1.88 -13.04 -5.66
N HIS A 213 0.96 -12.11 -5.41
CA HIS A 213 -0.08 -12.22 -4.39
C HIS A 213 -1.44 -12.56 -5.01
N ALA A 214 -2.35 -13.06 -4.18
CA ALA A 214 -3.78 -13.06 -4.46
C ALA A 214 -4.48 -11.94 -3.68
N LEU A 215 -5.49 -11.31 -4.27
CA LEU A 215 -6.28 -10.26 -3.62
C LEU A 215 -7.42 -10.89 -2.81
N ALA A 216 -7.35 -10.85 -1.49
CA ALA A 216 -8.43 -11.26 -0.60
C ALA A 216 -9.38 -10.08 -0.37
N CYS A 217 -10.48 -10.05 -1.11
CA CYS A 217 -11.39 -8.91 -1.18
C CYS A 217 -12.64 -9.12 -0.33
N PHE A 218 -12.95 -8.14 0.51
CA PHE A 218 -14.09 -8.17 1.42
C PHE A 218 -14.60 -6.75 1.77
N GLY A 219 -15.56 -6.69 2.70
CA GLY A 219 -16.34 -5.48 2.96
C GLY A 219 -17.58 -5.40 2.05
N GLY A 220 -18.43 -4.41 2.31
CA GLY A 220 -19.69 -4.24 1.56
C GLY A 220 -19.47 -3.81 0.11
N ALA A 221 -18.48 -2.94 -0.13
CA ALA A 221 -18.20 -2.37 -1.45
C ALA A 221 -17.00 -3.01 -2.14
N GLY A 222 -16.13 -3.73 -1.43
CA GLY A 222 -14.87 -4.25 -1.99
C GLY A 222 -15.03 -5.11 -3.24
N PRO A 223 -15.91 -6.13 -3.22
CA PRO A 223 -16.13 -7.00 -4.37
C PRO A 223 -16.58 -6.31 -5.66
N GLN A 224 -17.06 -5.06 -5.59
CA GLN A 224 -17.42 -4.26 -6.76
C GLN A 224 -16.18 -3.78 -7.54
N HIS A 225 -15.04 -3.65 -6.86
CA HIS A 225 -13.79 -3.09 -7.40
C HIS A 225 -12.68 -4.13 -7.58
N ALA A 226 -12.91 -5.38 -7.15
CA ALA A 226 -11.87 -6.38 -6.97
C ALA A 226 -11.11 -6.74 -8.25
N CYS A 227 -11.83 -6.93 -9.37
CA CYS A 227 -11.23 -7.27 -10.67
C CYS A 227 -10.32 -6.14 -11.19
N ALA A 228 -10.81 -4.90 -11.17
CA ALA A 228 -10.05 -3.73 -11.59
C ALA A 228 -8.79 -3.50 -10.74
N ILE A 229 -8.90 -3.62 -9.41
CA ILE A 229 -7.75 -3.46 -8.49
C ILE A 229 -6.72 -4.55 -8.72
N ALA A 230 -7.13 -5.82 -8.78
CA ALA A 230 -6.21 -6.93 -9.04
C ALA A 230 -5.45 -6.73 -10.35
N ARG A 231 -6.14 -6.30 -11.41
CA ARG A 231 -5.54 -6.00 -12.71
C ARG A 231 -4.55 -4.83 -12.65
N ALA A 232 -4.90 -3.74 -11.97
CA ALA A 232 -4.02 -2.58 -11.81
C ALA A 232 -2.74 -2.89 -11.01
N LEU A 233 -2.78 -3.94 -10.19
CA LEU A 233 -1.67 -4.47 -9.41
C LEU A 233 -0.98 -5.67 -10.07
N GLY A 234 -1.42 -6.11 -11.25
CA GLY A 234 -0.86 -7.25 -11.98
C GLY A 234 -1.14 -8.62 -11.33
N MET A 235 -2.09 -8.70 -10.41
CA MET A 235 -2.51 -9.94 -9.77
C MET A 235 -3.42 -10.75 -10.69
N LYS A 236 -3.28 -12.09 -10.65
CA LYS A 236 -4.07 -13.01 -11.50
C LYS A 236 -5.27 -13.63 -10.79
N GLU A 237 -5.38 -13.42 -9.49
CA GLU A 237 -6.30 -14.14 -8.61
C GLU A 237 -6.92 -13.21 -7.58
N VAL A 238 -8.24 -13.24 -7.49
CA VAL A 238 -9.04 -12.59 -6.44
C VAL A 238 -9.80 -13.67 -5.68
N LEU A 239 -9.82 -13.56 -4.36
CA LEU A 239 -10.53 -14.47 -3.46
C LEU A 239 -11.53 -13.64 -2.66
N ILE A 240 -12.78 -14.08 -2.65
CA ILE A 240 -13.87 -13.43 -1.91
C ILE A 240 -14.51 -14.48 -1.03
N HIS A 241 -14.43 -14.28 0.29
CA HIS A 241 -15.06 -15.18 1.24
C HIS A 241 -16.58 -15.12 1.11
N ARG A 242 -17.29 -16.23 1.31
CA ARG A 242 -18.77 -16.26 1.23
C ARG A 242 -19.47 -15.27 2.15
N PHE A 243 -18.83 -14.88 3.26
CA PHE A 243 -19.34 -13.88 4.19
C PHE A 243 -18.61 -12.54 4.07
N CYS A 244 -18.15 -12.15 2.87
CA CYS A 244 -17.29 -10.99 2.66
C CYS A 244 -17.82 -9.68 3.29
N GLY A 245 -19.14 -9.44 3.27
CA GLY A 245 -19.75 -8.25 3.87
C GLY A 245 -19.68 -8.18 5.40
N ILE A 246 -19.42 -9.30 6.07
CA ILE A 246 -19.30 -9.41 7.54
C ILE A 246 -18.03 -10.16 7.97
N LEU A 247 -17.03 -10.27 7.08
CA LEU A 247 -15.85 -11.11 7.29
C LEU A 247 -15.07 -10.69 8.54
N SER A 248 -15.06 -9.39 8.85
CA SER A 248 -14.40 -8.87 10.04
C SER A 248 -15.00 -9.43 11.33
N ALA A 249 -16.33 -9.51 11.43
CA ALA A 249 -16.99 -10.14 12.58
C ALA A 249 -16.76 -11.66 12.61
N TYR A 250 -16.75 -12.32 11.45
CA TYR A 250 -16.45 -13.75 11.35
C TYR A 250 -15.03 -14.06 11.83
N GLY A 251 -14.03 -13.28 11.38
CA GLY A 251 -12.64 -13.44 11.78
C GLY A 251 -12.37 -13.08 13.24
N MET A 252 -13.14 -12.15 13.84
CA MET A 252 -13.09 -11.97 15.29
C MET A 252 -13.45 -13.25 16.06
N GLY A 253 -14.43 -14.02 15.56
CA GLY A 253 -14.82 -15.30 16.15
C GLY A 253 -13.81 -16.44 15.94
N MET A 254 -12.84 -16.27 15.04
CA MET A 254 -11.77 -17.24 14.78
C MET A 254 -10.42 -16.87 15.42
N ALA A 255 -10.29 -15.65 15.93
CA ALA A 255 -9.01 -15.12 16.33
C ALA A 255 -8.42 -15.83 17.55
N ASP A 256 -7.23 -16.36 17.36
CA ASP A 256 -6.43 -16.92 18.43
C ASP A 256 -6.07 -15.86 19.47
N VAL A 257 -5.91 -16.30 20.71
CA VAL A 257 -5.47 -15.44 21.81
C VAL A 257 -3.94 -15.38 21.79
N VAL A 258 -3.40 -14.17 21.82
CA VAL A 258 -1.95 -13.95 21.72
C VAL A 258 -1.45 -13.32 23.00
N GLU A 259 -0.38 -13.90 23.56
CA GLU A 259 0.40 -13.32 24.64
C GLU A 259 1.83 -13.10 24.17
N GLU A 260 2.35 -11.90 24.37
CA GLU A 260 3.74 -11.57 24.05
C GLU A 260 4.52 -11.18 25.30
N ALA A 261 5.81 -11.52 25.29
CA ALA A 261 6.78 -11.04 26.26
C ALA A 261 8.07 -10.68 25.52
N GLN A 262 8.73 -9.62 25.97
CA GLN A 262 9.99 -9.14 25.41
C GLN A 262 10.94 -8.71 26.52
N GLU A 263 12.23 -8.85 26.28
CA GLU A 263 13.30 -8.42 27.18
C GLU A 263 14.39 -7.68 26.39
N PRO A 264 14.72 -6.42 26.74
CA PRO A 264 15.83 -5.70 26.12
C PRO A 264 17.15 -6.44 26.30
N TYR A 265 17.94 -6.51 25.23
CA TYR A 265 19.27 -7.11 25.25
C TYR A 265 20.13 -6.50 24.13
N ALA A 266 20.93 -5.51 24.50
CA ALA A 266 21.81 -4.80 23.57
C ALA A 266 23.20 -5.46 23.54
N SER A 267 23.47 -6.24 22.49
CA SER A 267 24.78 -6.87 22.27
C SER A 267 25.13 -6.95 20.80
N ILE A 268 26.43 -7.02 20.48
CA ILE A 268 26.89 -7.46 19.17
C ILE A 268 26.45 -8.91 18.98
N TYR A 269 25.99 -9.26 17.78
CA TYR A 269 25.59 -10.62 17.43
C TYR A 269 26.83 -11.50 17.23
N ASP A 270 27.05 -12.41 18.16
CA ASP A 270 28.16 -13.35 18.21
C ASP A 270 27.75 -14.64 18.96
N PRO A 271 28.58 -15.70 18.99
CA PRO A 271 28.19 -16.96 19.62
C PRO A 271 27.84 -16.86 21.12
N GLU A 272 28.48 -15.97 21.88
CA GLU A 272 28.24 -15.83 23.32
C GLU A 272 26.91 -15.11 23.59
N SER A 273 26.64 -14.06 22.83
CA SER A 273 25.39 -13.30 22.94
C SER A 273 24.18 -14.06 22.43
N VAL A 274 24.33 -14.91 21.41
CA VAL A 274 23.25 -15.83 20.97
C VAL A 274 22.91 -16.83 22.08
N LEU A 275 23.90 -17.33 22.80
CA LEU A 275 23.67 -18.22 23.94
C LEU A 275 22.91 -17.49 25.07
N GLU A 276 23.33 -16.27 25.43
CA GLU A 276 22.62 -15.44 26.41
C GLU A 276 21.18 -15.12 25.97
N ALA A 277 20.98 -14.80 24.68
CA ALA A 277 19.66 -14.58 24.11
C ALA A 277 18.76 -15.82 24.25
N SER A 278 19.30 -17.04 24.08
CA SER A 278 18.55 -18.28 24.26
C SER A 278 18.10 -18.53 25.71
N PHE A 279 18.88 -18.09 26.71
CA PHE A 279 18.48 -18.17 28.12
C PHE A 279 17.32 -17.21 28.43
N ARG A 280 17.37 -15.99 27.87
CA ARG A 280 16.27 -15.01 27.95
C ARG A 280 15.02 -15.55 27.27
N GLU A 281 15.15 -16.10 26.07
CA GLU A 281 14.08 -16.75 25.31
C GLU A 281 13.39 -17.84 26.15
N ALA A 282 14.15 -18.73 26.79
CA ALA A 282 13.61 -19.80 27.64
C ALA A 282 12.78 -19.26 28.82
N THR A 283 13.21 -18.14 29.41
CA THR A 283 12.48 -17.47 30.50
C THR A 283 11.16 -16.87 30.01
N LEU A 284 11.19 -16.18 28.87
CA LEU A 284 10.02 -15.55 28.25
C LEU A 284 9.02 -16.61 27.75
N LEU A 285 9.48 -17.72 27.18
CA LEU A 285 8.65 -18.86 26.79
C LEU A 285 7.83 -19.40 27.96
N LYS A 286 8.46 -19.58 29.12
CA LYS A 286 7.76 -20.04 30.33
C LYS A 286 6.72 -19.02 30.79
N GLN A 287 7.06 -17.73 30.78
CA GLN A 287 6.15 -16.66 31.19
C GLN A 287 4.90 -16.61 30.32
N VAL A 288 5.07 -16.63 28.99
CA VAL A 288 3.98 -16.55 28.04
C VAL A 288 3.06 -17.77 28.12
N LYS A 289 3.63 -18.98 28.19
CA LYS A 289 2.85 -20.21 28.37
C LYS A 289 2.02 -20.18 29.65
N GLN A 290 2.61 -19.73 30.77
CA GLN A 290 1.89 -19.62 32.04
C GLN A 290 0.70 -18.66 31.97
N LYS A 291 0.84 -17.53 31.28
CA LYS A 291 -0.29 -16.59 31.09
C LYS A 291 -1.43 -17.21 30.28
N LEU A 292 -1.12 -17.87 29.16
CA LEU A 292 -2.13 -18.55 28.34
C LEU A 292 -2.82 -19.69 29.11
N GLN A 293 -2.06 -20.44 29.93
CA GLN A 293 -2.63 -21.47 30.80
C GLN A 293 -3.58 -20.88 31.85
N LEU A 294 -3.25 -19.71 32.43
CA LEU A 294 -4.15 -18.98 33.35
C LEU A 294 -5.43 -18.50 32.68
N GLN A 295 -5.39 -18.24 31.37
CA GLN A 295 -6.56 -17.91 30.54
C GLN A 295 -7.37 -19.15 30.13
N GLY A 296 -6.94 -20.36 30.52
CA GLY A 296 -7.67 -21.60 30.31
C GLY A 296 -7.23 -22.41 29.08
N PHE A 297 -6.15 -22.01 28.40
CA PHE A 297 -5.59 -22.81 27.30
C PHE A 297 -4.78 -24.00 27.83
N LYS A 298 -5.05 -25.18 27.26
CA LYS A 298 -4.24 -26.39 27.51
C LYS A 298 -2.92 -26.30 26.74
N GLU A 299 -1.88 -26.97 27.24
CA GLU A 299 -0.56 -27.02 26.58
C GLU A 299 -0.64 -27.48 25.13
N GLU A 300 -1.49 -28.46 24.81
CA GLU A 300 -1.71 -28.96 23.44
C GLU A 300 -2.29 -27.91 22.47
N ASN A 301 -2.89 -26.84 22.99
CA ASN A 301 -3.47 -25.75 22.21
C ASN A 301 -2.60 -24.48 22.26
N ILE A 302 -1.39 -24.56 22.81
CA ILE A 302 -0.46 -23.43 22.87
C ILE A 302 0.68 -23.67 21.88
N THR A 303 0.85 -22.77 20.92
CA THR A 303 2.04 -22.71 20.07
C THR A 303 2.89 -21.50 20.45
N THR A 304 4.18 -21.56 20.17
CA THR A 304 5.13 -20.48 20.51
C THR A 304 6.04 -20.14 19.35
N GLU A 305 6.32 -18.86 19.17
CA GLU A 305 7.22 -18.31 18.17
C GLU A 305 8.25 -17.41 18.86
N THR A 306 9.50 -17.47 18.43
CA THR A 306 10.60 -16.72 19.05
C THR A 306 11.29 -15.84 18.02
N TYR A 307 11.76 -14.67 18.46
CA TYR A 307 12.28 -13.61 17.61
C TYR A 307 13.47 -12.91 18.24
N LEU A 308 14.40 -12.48 17.39
CA LEU A 308 15.41 -11.47 17.73
C LEU A 308 15.16 -10.21 16.90
N ASN A 309 15.13 -9.05 17.56
CA ASN A 309 15.15 -7.77 16.86
C ASN A 309 16.61 -7.39 16.58
N LEU A 310 16.98 -7.45 15.30
CA LEU A 310 18.34 -7.24 14.83
C LEU A 310 18.45 -5.93 14.05
N ARG A 311 19.57 -5.22 14.20
CA ARG A 311 19.88 -4.01 13.42
C ARG A 311 21.36 -3.92 13.10
N TYR A 312 21.73 -3.11 12.11
CA TYR A 312 23.13 -2.77 11.91
C TYR A 312 23.59 -1.70 12.92
N GLU A 313 24.82 -1.80 13.38
CA GLU A 313 25.46 -0.78 14.20
C GLU A 313 25.40 0.61 13.53
N GLY A 314 24.99 1.62 14.30
CA GLY A 314 24.81 2.99 13.83
C GLY A 314 23.45 3.27 13.17
N THR A 315 22.60 2.26 12.96
CA THR A 315 21.22 2.43 12.48
C THR A 315 20.24 2.30 13.64
N ASP A 316 19.08 2.97 13.62
CA ASP A 316 18.03 2.75 14.66
C ASP A 316 16.85 1.91 14.18
N THR A 317 16.91 1.37 12.96
CA THR A 317 15.82 0.56 12.39
C THR A 317 16.14 -0.91 12.61
N ALA A 318 15.43 -1.54 13.55
CA ALA A 318 15.51 -2.97 13.79
C ALA A 318 14.52 -3.75 12.91
N ILE A 319 14.92 -4.95 12.51
CA ILE A 319 14.08 -5.93 11.83
C ILE A 319 13.82 -7.07 12.81
N MET A 320 12.55 -7.42 12.97
CA MET A 320 12.12 -8.56 13.77
C MET A 320 12.37 -9.85 12.98
N VAL A 321 13.36 -10.62 13.40
CA VAL A 321 13.76 -11.87 12.74
C VAL A 321 13.18 -13.04 13.52
N LYS A 322 12.24 -13.75 12.90
CA LYS A 322 11.70 -15.01 13.45
C LYS A 322 12.80 -16.06 13.46
N ASN A 323 12.81 -16.90 14.50
CA ASN A 323 13.72 -18.03 14.60
C ASN A 323 13.69 -18.88 13.31
N PRO A 324 14.77 -18.88 12.51
CA PRO A 324 14.82 -19.71 11.32
C PRO A 324 14.93 -21.17 11.73
N ILE A 325 14.17 -22.06 11.09
CA ILE A 325 14.25 -23.50 11.31
C ILE A 325 14.85 -24.13 10.05
N ASN A 326 15.98 -24.81 10.20
CA ASN A 326 16.65 -25.52 9.12
C ASN A 326 15.88 -26.81 8.73
N GLU A 327 16.24 -27.42 7.59
CA GLU A 327 15.60 -28.65 7.09
C GLU A 327 15.68 -29.84 8.06
N ASP A 328 16.68 -29.84 8.94
CA ASP A 328 16.87 -30.82 10.00
C ASP A 328 16.06 -30.53 11.28
N GLY A 329 15.29 -29.44 11.30
CA GLY A 329 14.47 -29.01 12.43
C GLY A 329 15.23 -28.24 13.52
N LEU A 330 16.52 -27.92 13.31
CA LEU A 330 17.33 -27.14 14.25
C LEU A 330 17.23 -25.63 13.97
N THR A 331 17.44 -24.83 14.99
CA THR A 331 17.56 -23.36 14.89
C THR A 331 18.68 -22.99 13.91
N GLY A 332 18.34 -22.21 12.88
CA GLY A 332 19.27 -21.62 11.93
C GLY A 332 19.92 -20.33 12.46
N ASP A 333 20.65 -19.64 11.59
CA ASP A 333 21.35 -18.40 11.95
C ASP A 333 20.47 -17.15 11.70
N TYR A 334 20.12 -16.45 12.78
CA TYR A 334 19.36 -15.19 12.70
C TYR A 334 20.09 -14.11 11.88
N ALA A 335 21.44 -14.09 11.87
CA ALA A 335 22.18 -13.09 11.09
C ALA A 335 22.00 -13.28 9.58
N VAL A 336 21.95 -14.54 9.11
CA VAL A 336 21.73 -14.85 7.69
C VAL A 336 20.33 -14.40 7.27
N GLU A 337 19.31 -14.71 8.07
CA GLU A 337 17.94 -14.30 7.77
C GLU A 337 17.77 -12.77 7.89
N PHE A 338 18.43 -12.12 8.86
CA PHE A 338 18.47 -10.66 8.98
C PHE A 338 19.01 -9.99 7.70
N VAL A 339 20.17 -10.44 7.20
CA VAL A 339 20.79 -9.85 6.01
C VAL A 339 19.89 -10.03 4.77
N LYS A 340 19.21 -11.17 4.67
CA LYS A 340 18.24 -11.45 3.61
C LYS A 340 17.03 -10.52 3.70
N LEU A 341 16.41 -10.40 4.88
CA LEU A 341 15.28 -9.50 5.10
C LEU A 341 15.65 -8.03 4.88
N PHE A 342 16.82 -7.60 5.37
CA PHE A 342 17.34 -6.24 5.17
C PHE A 342 17.56 -5.94 3.68
N GLN A 343 18.19 -6.86 2.94
CA GLN A 343 18.38 -6.68 1.49
C GLN A 343 17.06 -6.64 0.74
N GLN A 344 16.09 -7.47 1.14
CA GLN A 344 14.77 -7.49 0.53
C GLN A 344 14.04 -6.15 0.77
N GLU A 345 14.03 -5.64 2.00
CA GLU A 345 13.31 -4.43 2.36
C GLU A 345 13.97 -3.15 1.80
N TYR A 346 15.29 -3.04 1.86
CA TYR A 346 16.00 -1.80 1.51
C TYR A 346 16.77 -1.85 0.19
N GLY A 347 16.95 -3.03 -0.42
CA GLY A 347 17.60 -3.20 -1.72
C GLY A 347 19.14 -3.19 -1.69
N PHE A 348 19.77 -3.06 -0.53
CA PHE A 348 21.24 -3.06 -0.38
C PHE A 348 21.69 -3.78 0.90
N LYS A 349 23.01 -3.97 1.05
CA LYS A 349 23.64 -4.50 2.28
C LYS A 349 24.62 -3.48 2.82
N LEU A 350 24.68 -3.32 4.14
CA LEU A 350 25.75 -2.58 4.79
C LEU A 350 26.94 -3.51 5.01
N GLN A 351 28.05 -3.20 4.33
CA GLN A 351 29.30 -3.93 4.49
C GLN A 351 30.08 -3.40 5.70
N ASN A 352 30.89 -4.25 6.33
CA ASN A 352 31.79 -3.88 7.43
C ASN A 352 31.08 -3.23 8.64
N ARG A 353 29.86 -3.68 8.94
CA ARG A 353 29.07 -3.24 10.11
C ARG A 353 28.68 -4.44 10.95
N ASN A 354 28.80 -4.28 12.27
CA ASN A 354 28.32 -5.28 13.22
C ASN A 354 26.78 -5.36 13.17
N ILE A 355 26.25 -6.56 13.36
CA ILE A 355 24.83 -6.78 13.64
C ILE A 355 24.66 -6.69 15.16
N LEU A 356 23.65 -5.98 15.61
CA LEU A 356 23.32 -5.81 17.03
C LEU A 356 21.98 -6.50 17.32
N ILE A 357 21.95 -7.27 18.41
CA ILE A 357 20.71 -7.68 19.07
C ILE A 357 20.19 -6.46 19.84
N SER A 358 18.91 -6.14 19.69
CA SER A 358 18.24 -5.06 20.42
C SER A 358 17.41 -5.59 21.58
N ASP A 359 16.67 -6.67 21.34
CA ASP A 359 15.84 -7.36 22.32
C ASP A 359 15.50 -8.79 21.86
N VAL A 360 15.08 -9.59 22.83
CA VAL A 360 14.55 -10.95 22.65
C VAL A 360 13.05 -10.90 22.84
N ARG A 361 12.29 -11.48 21.90
CA ARG A 361 10.82 -11.50 21.94
C ARG A 361 10.29 -12.91 21.77
N VAL A 362 9.27 -13.24 22.56
CA VAL A 362 8.53 -14.50 22.47
C VAL A 362 7.04 -14.21 22.35
N ARG A 363 6.40 -14.91 21.42
CA ARG A 363 4.96 -14.92 21.24
C ARG A 363 4.42 -16.30 21.55
N GLY A 364 3.32 -16.34 22.29
CA GLY A 364 2.52 -17.54 22.51
C GLY A 364 1.14 -17.33 21.94
N ILE A 365 0.61 -18.37 21.33
CA ILE A 365 -0.67 -18.36 20.62
C ILE A 365 -1.53 -19.48 21.23
N GLY A 366 -2.60 -19.09 21.90
CA GLY A 366 -3.66 -19.98 22.34
C GLY A 366 -4.66 -20.20 21.20
N VAL A 367 -4.61 -21.38 20.59
CA VAL A 367 -5.39 -21.71 19.39
C VAL A 367 -6.87 -21.88 19.73
N THR A 368 -7.73 -21.13 19.04
CA THR A 368 -9.19 -21.17 19.21
C THR A 368 -9.87 -21.85 18.03
N ASN A 369 -10.25 -23.12 18.18
CA ASN A 369 -10.89 -23.93 17.11
C ASN A 369 -12.43 -23.88 17.17
N LEU A 370 -13.03 -22.69 17.28
CA LEU A 370 -14.48 -22.53 17.46
C LEU A 370 -15.29 -22.66 16.17
N LEU A 371 -14.81 -22.08 15.06
CA LEU A 371 -15.52 -22.06 13.79
C LEU A 371 -14.83 -22.98 12.78
N LYS A 372 -15.59 -23.95 12.24
CA LYS A 372 -15.13 -24.83 11.16
C LYS A 372 -15.94 -24.56 9.89
N PRO A 373 -15.30 -24.45 8.72
CA PRO A 373 -16.00 -24.20 7.47
C PRO A 373 -16.81 -25.43 7.05
N LEU A 374 -18.05 -25.19 6.60
CA LEU A 374 -18.93 -26.24 6.08
C LEU A 374 -18.69 -26.40 4.57
N ALA A 375 -18.39 -27.62 4.13
CA ALA A 375 -18.23 -27.91 2.70
C ALA A 375 -19.60 -27.91 2.00
N LEU A 376 -19.64 -27.37 0.78
CA LEU A 376 -20.79 -27.46 -0.11
C LEU A 376 -20.74 -28.76 -0.91
N GLU A 377 -21.92 -29.22 -1.32
CA GLU A 377 -22.04 -30.31 -2.27
C GLU A 377 -21.56 -29.88 -3.67
N PRO A 378 -20.96 -30.78 -4.46
CA PRO A 378 -20.59 -30.50 -5.85
C PRO A 378 -21.80 -30.14 -6.71
N ALA A 379 -21.57 -29.26 -7.69
CA ALA A 379 -22.57 -28.91 -8.69
C ALA A 379 -23.02 -30.13 -9.49
N SER A 380 -24.34 -30.38 -9.51
CA SER A 380 -24.98 -31.43 -10.30
C SER A 380 -25.74 -30.88 -11.51
N VAL A 381 -26.03 -29.58 -11.51
CA VAL A 381 -26.73 -28.84 -12.56
C VAL A 381 -25.99 -27.53 -12.85
N ASP A 382 -26.29 -26.92 -13.99
CA ASP A 382 -25.75 -25.61 -14.35
C ASP A 382 -26.19 -24.52 -13.36
N ALA A 383 -25.38 -23.47 -13.24
CA ALA A 383 -25.67 -22.33 -12.38
C ALA A 383 -26.96 -21.62 -12.82
N LYS A 384 -27.90 -21.47 -11.88
CA LYS A 384 -29.19 -20.82 -12.13
C LYS A 384 -29.00 -19.31 -12.30
N VAL A 385 -29.36 -18.80 -13.47
CA VAL A 385 -29.45 -17.35 -13.71
C VAL A 385 -30.74 -16.82 -13.08
N GLU A 386 -30.62 -15.84 -12.20
CA GLU A 386 -31.75 -15.21 -11.51
C GLU A 386 -32.36 -14.07 -12.35
N GLY A 387 -31.54 -13.37 -13.14
CA GLY A 387 -31.99 -12.30 -14.02
C GLY A 387 -30.86 -11.71 -14.86
N TYR A 388 -31.18 -10.69 -15.64
CA TYR A 388 -30.23 -9.93 -16.46
C TYR A 388 -30.32 -8.44 -16.14
N TYR A 389 -29.17 -7.80 -15.98
CA TYR A 389 -29.07 -6.37 -15.70
C TYR A 389 -28.08 -5.71 -16.65
N LYS A 390 -28.34 -4.45 -17.01
CA LYS A 390 -27.41 -3.65 -17.77
C LYS A 390 -26.27 -3.20 -16.86
N VAL A 391 -25.04 -3.54 -17.23
CA VAL A 391 -23.82 -3.12 -16.52
C VAL A 391 -22.86 -2.51 -17.52
N TYR A 392 -22.23 -1.41 -17.16
CA TYR A 392 -21.33 -0.66 -18.03
C TYR A 392 -19.88 -1.10 -17.78
N PHE A 393 -19.22 -1.65 -18.81
CA PHE A 393 -17.81 -2.04 -18.77
C PHE A 393 -17.09 -1.47 -19.97
N ALA A 394 -15.84 -1.01 -19.80
CA ALA A 394 -14.96 -0.61 -20.90
C ALA A 394 -15.60 0.31 -21.96
N ASN A 395 -16.43 1.25 -21.51
CA ASN A 395 -17.19 2.21 -22.30
C ASN A 395 -18.42 1.68 -23.06
N GLU A 396 -18.87 0.45 -22.77
CA GLU A 396 -20.03 -0.18 -23.41
C GLU A 396 -21.00 -0.80 -22.39
N TRP A 397 -22.28 -0.87 -22.76
CA TRP A 397 -23.31 -1.53 -21.96
C TRP A 397 -23.43 -3.01 -22.30
N HIS A 398 -23.39 -3.86 -21.28
CA HIS A 398 -23.54 -5.31 -21.41
C HIS A 398 -24.79 -5.81 -20.69
N ASP A 399 -25.56 -6.69 -21.35
CA ASP A 399 -26.58 -7.51 -20.67
C ASP A 399 -25.88 -8.58 -19.85
N THR A 400 -25.90 -8.40 -18.54
CA THR A 400 -25.06 -9.16 -17.61
C THR A 400 -25.93 -10.09 -16.76
N PRO A 401 -25.70 -11.42 -16.77
CA PRO A 401 -26.45 -12.35 -15.94
C PRO A 401 -26.12 -12.14 -14.45
N LEU A 402 -27.17 -12.23 -13.62
CA LEU A 402 -27.10 -12.17 -12.17
C LEU A 402 -27.32 -13.56 -11.57
N PHE A 403 -26.47 -13.92 -10.63
CA PHE A 403 -26.55 -15.15 -9.84
C PHE A 403 -26.66 -14.80 -8.36
N ARG A 404 -27.32 -15.64 -7.57
CA ARG A 404 -27.29 -15.55 -6.10
C ARG A 404 -26.30 -16.56 -5.56
N LEU A 405 -25.40 -16.15 -4.67
CA LEU A 405 -24.38 -17.07 -4.14
C LEU A 405 -25.00 -18.27 -3.42
N GLU A 406 -26.14 -18.09 -2.76
CA GLU A 406 -26.89 -19.16 -2.08
C GLU A 406 -27.41 -20.27 -3.01
N ASP A 407 -27.62 -19.96 -4.29
CA ASP A 407 -28.09 -20.90 -5.32
C ASP A 407 -26.91 -21.61 -6.03
N LEU A 408 -25.67 -21.27 -5.70
CA LEU A 408 -24.47 -21.83 -6.34
C LEU A 408 -23.85 -22.95 -5.51
N ALA A 409 -23.30 -23.94 -6.21
CA ALA A 409 -22.69 -25.15 -5.65
C ALA A 409 -21.19 -25.21 -5.95
N TYR A 410 -20.48 -26.07 -5.23
CA TYR A 410 -19.03 -26.23 -5.41
C TYR A 410 -18.71 -26.66 -6.85
N GLY A 411 -17.79 -25.93 -7.50
CA GLY A 411 -17.33 -26.21 -8.86
C GLY A 411 -18.09 -25.46 -9.96
N HIS A 412 -19.14 -24.69 -9.63
CA HIS A 412 -19.76 -23.79 -10.59
C HIS A 412 -18.74 -22.79 -11.13
N MET A 413 -18.73 -22.63 -12.45
CA MET A 413 -17.88 -21.68 -13.17
C MET A 413 -18.75 -20.64 -13.86
N ILE A 414 -18.48 -19.37 -13.60
CA ILE A 414 -19.24 -18.22 -14.12
C ILE A 414 -18.26 -17.36 -14.92
N LEU A 415 -18.53 -17.24 -16.23
CA LEU A 415 -17.74 -16.40 -17.13
C LEU A 415 -18.22 -14.95 -17.05
N GLY A 416 -17.28 -14.01 -17.00
CA GLY A 416 -17.58 -12.58 -17.03
C GLY A 416 -17.97 -12.10 -18.45
N PRO A 417 -18.78 -11.03 -18.57
CA PRO A 417 -19.34 -10.23 -17.49
C PRO A 417 -20.45 -10.98 -16.73
N ALA A 418 -20.42 -10.91 -15.39
CA ALA A 418 -21.45 -11.48 -14.52
C ALA A 418 -21.54 -10.73 -13.18
N VAL A 419 -22.72 -10.77 -12.56
CA VAL A 419 -22.96 -10.25 -11.21
C VAL A 419 -23.29 -11.41 -10.28
N ILE A 420 -22.61 -11.51 -9.13
CA ILE A 420 -22.94 -12.48 -8.08
C ILE A 420 -23.38 -11.72 -6.83
N MET A 421 -24.64 -11.90 -6.44
CA MET A 421 -25.20 -11.31 -5.23
C MET A 421 -24.85 -12.17 -4.03
N ASN A 422 -24.14 -11.57 -3.07
CA ASN A 422 -23.70 -12.24 -1.85
C ASN A 422 -24.52 -11.81 -0.61
N GLY A 423 -25.79 -11.46 -0.81
CA GLY A 423 -26.67 -10.88 0.21
C GLY A 423 -26.28 -9.45 0.58
N ASN A 424 -25.13 -9.28 1.26
CA ASN A 424 -24.67 -8.00 1.82
C ASN A 424 -23.62 -7.31 0.94
N SER A 425 -23.31 -7.86 -0.23
CA SER A 425 -22.36 -7.29 -1.18
C SER A 425 -22.68 -7.75 -2.61
N THR A 426 -22.19 -6.98 -3.58
CA THR A 426 -22.31 -7.27 -5.02
C THR A 426 -20.93 -7.55 -5.56
N VAL A 427 -20.72 -8.78 -6.05
CA VAL A 427 -19.47 -9.21 -6.66
C VAL A 427 -19.56 -8.98 -8.17
N ILE A 428 -18.64 -8.20 -8.72
CA ILE A 428 -18.58 -7.92 -10.15
C ILE A 428 -17.48 -8.77 -10.78
N VAL A 429 -17.89 -9.70 -11.63
CA VAL A 429 -16.99 -10.51 -12.47
C VAL A 429 -16.89 -9.80 -13.81
N GLU A 430 -15.82 -9.06 -14.02
CA GLU A 430 -15.63 -8.26 -15.23
C GLU A 430 -15.43 -9.11 -16.51
N PRO A 431 -15.63 -8.54 -17.72
CA PRO A 431 -15.28 -9.22 -18.97
C PRO A 431 -13.85 -9.78 -18.96
N ASN A 432 -13.68 -10.96 -19.57
CA ASN A 432 -12.43 -11.73 -19.58
C ASN A 432 -11.98 -12.27 -18.20
N CYS A 433 -12.80 -12.16 -17.16
CA CYS A 433 -12.58 -12.85 -15.89
C CYS A 433 -13.45 -14.11 -15.81
N LYS A 434 -13.08 -15.04 -14.92
CA LYS A 434 -13.87 -16.25 -14.63
C LYS A 434 -13.93 -16.46 -13.13
N ALA A 435 -15.14 -16.54 -12.58
CA ALA A 435 -15.38 -16.88 -11.19
C ALA A 435 -15.62 -18.38 -11.03
N ILE A 436 -15.09 -18.96 -9.96
CA ILE A 436 -15.21 -20.37 -9.58
C ILE A 436 -15.67 -20.43 -8.13
N ILE A 437 -16.74 -21.17 -7.87
CA ILE A 437 -17.22 -21.42 -6.51
C ILE A 437 -16.41 -22.56 -5.90
N THR A 438 -15.77 -22.29 -4.77
CA THR A 438 -14.85 -23.22 -4.10
C THR A 438 -15.60 -24.16 -3.17
N LYS A 439 -14.89 -25.15 -2.60
CA LYS A 439 -15.47 -26.20 -1.75
C LYS A 439 -16.25 -25.65 -0.56
N TYR A 440 -15.84 -24.50 -0.02
CA TYR A 440 -16.46 -23.88 1.15
C TYR A 440 -17.46 -22.77 0.79
N GLY A 441 -17.75 -22.59 -0.51
CA GLY A 441 -18.65 -21.56 -1.02
C GLY A 441 -17.99 -20.19 -1.21
N ASN A 442 -16.67 -20.11 -1.11
CA ASN A 442 -15.94 -18.89 -1.48
C ASN A 442 -15.94 -18.71 -3.00
N ILE A 443 -15.60 -17.51 -3.45
CA ILE A 443 -15.51 -17.18 -4.87
C ILE A 443 -14.05 -16.91 -5.19
N LYS A 444 -13.50 -17.71 -6.11
CA LYS A 444 -12.18 -17.49 -6.71
C LYS A 444 -12.35 -16.92 -8.10
N ILE A 445 -11.87 -15.71 -8.35
CA ILE A 445 -11.90 -15.07 -9.67
C ILE A 445 -10.50 -15.12 -10.28
N GLU A 446 -10.41 -15.75 -11.44
CA GLU A 446 -9.24 -15.71 -12.30
C GLU A 446 -9.33 -14.48 -13.22
N ILE A 447 -8.31 -13.63 -13.14
CA ILE A 447 -8.21 -12.42 -13.96
C ILE A 447 -7.56 -12.79 -15.30
N GLY A 448 -8.30 -12.62 -16.39
CA GLY A 448 -7.77 -12.84 -17.74
C GLY A 448 -6.70 -11.81 -18.11
N SER A 449 -5.76 -12.23 -18.95
CA SER A 449 -4.76 -11.33 -19.52
C SER A 449 -5.43 -10.32 -20.45
N ILE A 450 -5.27 -9.03 -20.18
CA ILE A 450 -5.62 -7.99 -21.15
C ILE A 450 -4.38 -7.67 -21.97
N GLN A 451 -4.50 -7.76 -23.30
CA GLN A 451 -3.59 -7.06 -24.19
C GLN A 451 -3.85 -5.56 -23.99
N SER A 452 -2.95 -4.85 -23.30
CA SER A 452 -3.11 -3.42 -23.08
C SER A 452 -3.06 -2.71 -24.44
N THR A 453 -4.23 -2.37 -24.97
CA THR A 453 -4.39 -1.51 -26.15
C THR A 453 -4.89 -0.15 -25.71
N VAL A 454 -4.33 0.40 -24.62
CA VAL A 454 -4.57 1.81 -24.29
C VAL A 454 -3.89 2.62 -25.39
N LYS A 455 -4.67 3.13 -26.33
CA LYS A 455 -4.20 4.13 -27.29
C LYS A 455 -3.91 5.41 -26.51
N ILE A 456 -2.64 5.64 -26.21
CA ILE A 456 -2.19 6.91 -25.63
C ILE A 456 -2.34 7.97 -26.73
N ALA A 457 -3.19 8.97 -26.50
CA ALA A 457 -3.25 10.13 -27.38
C ALA A 457 -1.97 10.96 -27.21
N ASN A 458 -1.29 11.26 -28.32
CA ASN A 458 0.05 11.89 -28.28
C ASN A 458 0.02 13.41 -28.07
N GLU A 459 -1.14 14.08 -28.21
CA GLU A 459 -1.20 15.56 -28.26
C GLU A 459 -2.00 16.20 -27.11
N VAL A 460 -3.06 15.56 -26.61
CA VAL A 460 -3.87 16.06 -25.50
C VAL A 460 -4.05 14.96 -24.46
N ALA A 461 -3.63 15.23 -23.22
CA ALA A 461 -3.75 14.28 -22.14
C ALA A 461 -5.24 14.07 -21.79
N ASP A 462 -5.68 12.82 -21.84
CA ASP A 462 -6.98 12.42 -21.31
C ASP A 462 -7.06 12.76 -19.81
N VAL A 463 -8.13 13.44 -19.39
CA VAL A 463 -8.28 13.96 -18.02
C VAL A 463 -8.33 12.86 -16.95
N VAL A 464 -8.82 11.65 -17.31
CA VAL A 464 -8.82 10.50 -16.41
C VAL A 464 -7.41 9.93 -16.31
N GLN A 465 -6.72 9.73 -17.45
CA GLN A 465 -5.33 9.27 -17.47
C GLN A 465 -4.41 10.23 -16.72
N LEU A 466 -4.54 11.54 -16.92
CA LEU A 466 -3.78 12.55 -16.19
C LEU A 466 -3.96 12.39 -14.67
N SER A 467 -5.19 12.12 -14.22
CA SER A 467 -5.49 11.92 -12.81
C SER A 467 -4.87 10.62 -12.26
N ILE A 468 -4.89 9.53 -13.04
CA ILE A 468 -4.27 8.24 -12.68
C ILE A 468 -2.75 8.38 -12.59
N PHE A 469 -2.10 8.90 -13.64
CA PHE A 469 -0.64 9.02 -13.69
C PHE A 469 -0.10 10.00 -12.64
N ASN A 470 -0.82 11.09 -12.37
CA ASN A 470 -0.46 12.01 -11.27
C ASN A 470 -0.40 11.27 -9.93
N ASN A 471 -1.42 10.47 -9.59
CA ASN A 471 -1.42 9.67 -8.37
C ASN A 471 -0.27 8.64 -8.32
N ARG A 472 0.04 8.00 -9.45
CA ARG A 472 1.13 7.01 -9.53
C ARG A 472 2.51 7.63 -9.33
N PHE A 473 2.82 8.71 -10.03
CA PHE A 473 4.14 9.35 -9.93
C PHE A 473 4.37 10.00 -8.56
N MET A 474 3.34 10.62 -7.98
CA MET A 474 3.44 11.15 -6.62
C MET A 474 3.68 10.04 -5.59
N GLY A 475 3.02 8.89 -5.75
CA GLY A 475 3.25 7.72 -4.90
C GLY A 475 4.70 7.25 -4.91
N ILE A 476 5.36 7.23 -6.08
CA ILE A 476 6.77 6.85 -6.19
C ILE A 476 7.66 7.84 -5.42
N ALA A 477 7.43 9.15 -5.57
CA ALA A 477 8.22 10.17 -4.87
C ALA A 477 8.07 10.04 -3.33
N GLU A 478 6.85 9.79 -2.84
CA GLU A 478 6.59 9.57 -1.41
C GLU A 478 7.29 8.31 -0.89
N GLN A 479 7.25 7.21 -1.65
CA GLN A 479 7.93 5.97 -1.30
C GLN A 479 9.44 6.16 -1.22
N MET A 480 10.05 6.84 -2.20
CA MET A 480 11.47 7.20 -2.17
C MET A 480 11.82 7.96 -0.88
N GLY A 481 10.99 8.93 -0.49
CA GLY A 481 11.18 9.71 0.72
C GLY A 481 11.12 8.88 2.01
N ARG A 482 10.15 7.98 2.12
CA ARG A 482 10.03 7.07 3.27
C ARG A 482 11.21 6.12 3.39
N THR A 483 11.68 5.54 2.27
CA THR A 483 12.87 4.70 2.28
C THR A 483 14.09 5.48 2.77
N LEU A 484 14.31 6.69 2.23
CA LEU A 484 15.41 7.56 2.65
C LEU A 484 15.35 7.89 4.15
N GLN A 485 14.17 8.21 4.66
CA GLN A 485 13.95 8.47 6.09
C GLN A 485 14.31 7.26 6.95
N ARG A 486 13.82 6.06 6.60
CA ARG A 486 14.00 4.82 7.39
C ARG A 486 15.43 4.29 7.40
N THR A 487 16.20 4.56 6.35
CA THR A 487 17.61 4.13 6.25
C THR A 487 18.59 5.18 6.76
N SER A 488 18.13 6.41 7.01
CA SER A 488 19.00 7.51 7.43
C SER A 488 19.43 7.38 8.90
N ILE A 489 20.70 7.69 9.15
CA ILE A 489 21.28 7.88 10.49
C ILE A 489 21.22 9.37 10.89
N SER A 490 21.16 10.28 9.91
CA SER A 490 21.09 11.71 10.14
C SER A 490 19.74 12.08 10.76
N THR A 491 19.78 12.73 11.93
CA THR A 491 18.60 13.28 12.61
C THR A 491 17.91 14.35 11.77
N ASN A 492 18.64 15.10 10.93
CA ASN A 492 18.04 16.08 10.02
C ASN A 492 17.13 15.39 8.98
N ILE A 493 17.57 14.27 8.41
CA ILE A 493 16.78 13.55 7.42
C ILE A 493 15.68 12.73 8.10
N LYS A 494 16.00 12.01 9.17
CA LYS A 494 15.09 11.05 9.81
C LYS A 494 13.98 11.72 10.62
N GLU A 495 14.33 12.71 11.43
CA GLU A 495 13.43 13.34 12.41
C GLU A 495 12.92 14.70 11.90
N ARG A 496 13.81 15.54 11.35
CA ARG A 496 13.41 16.86 10.82
C ARG A 496 12.82 16.80 9.41
N LEU A 497 12.90 15.65 8.75
CA LEU A 497 12.44 15.43 7.38
C LEU A 497 13.05 16.42 6.38
N ASP A 498 14.30 16.81 6.62
CA ASP A 498 15.03 17.79 5.84
C ASP A 498 15.66 17.14 4.60
N PHE A 499 14.78 16.66 3.72
CA PHE A 499 15.12 16.05 2.44
C PHE A 499 14.00 16.27 1.43
N SER A 500 14.20 15.94 0.17
CA SER A 500 13.16 15.96 -0.87
C SER A 500 13.44 14.92 -1.93
N CYS A 501 12.38 14.25 -2.39
CA CYS A 501 12.43 13.25 -3.44
C CYS A 501 11.49 13.65 -4.57
N ALA A 502 11.95 13.50 -5.81
CA ALA A 502 11.20 13.91 -6.99
C ALA A 502 11.55 13.09 -8.24
N LEU A 503 10.58 13.04 -9.17
CA LEU A 503 10.68 12.44 -10.49
C LEU A 503 10.73 13.56 -11.54
N PHE A 504 11.58 13.37 -12.54
CA PHE A 504 11.79 14.34 -13.62
C PHE A 504 11.67 13.64 -14.97
N GLY A 505 11.14 14.33 -15.97
CA GLY A 505 11.12 13.86 -17.35
C GLY A 505 12.52 13.69 -17.93
N PRO A 506 12.64 13.13 -19.15
CA PRO A 506 13.94 12.94 -19.82
C PRO A 506 14.65 14.27 -20.12
N ASP A 507 13.92 15.39 -20.14
CA ASP A 507 14.41 16.76 -20.29
C ASP A 507 14.78 17.43 -18.94
N GLY A 508 14.67 16.71 -17.82
CA GLY A 508 14.87 17.22 -16.46
C GLY A 508 13.75 18.12 -15.94
N GLY A 509 12.59 18.20 -16.60
CA GLY A 509 11.41 18.89 -16.09
C GLY A 509 10.78 18.14 -14.91
N LEU A 510 10.36 18.84 -13.85
CA LEU A 510 9.70 18.21 -12.70
C LEU A 510 8.35 17.59 -13.12
N VAL A 511 8.16 16.31 -12.81
CA VAL A 511 6.92 15.57 -13.09
C VAL A 511 6.12 15.34 -11.81
N ALA A 512 6.79 14.90 -10.75
CA ALA A 512 6.16 14.65 -9.47
C ALA A 512 7.15 14.84 -8.32
N ASN A 513 6.64 15.17 -7.14
CA ASN A 513 7.45 15.35 -5.94
C ASN A 513 6.67 14.95 -4.69
N ALA A 514 7.38 14.47 -3.68
CA ALA A 514 6.78 14.29 -2.37
C ALA A 514 6.63 15.65 -1.64
N PRO A 515 5.70 15.76 -0.67
CA PRO A 515 5.38 17.00 0.02
C PRO A 515 6.44 17.36 1.07
N HIS A 516 7.66 17.60 0.63
CA HIS A 516 8.79 17.94 1.49
C HIS A 516 9.21 19.42 1.34
N VAL A 517 10.45 19.76 1.70
CA VAL A 517 10.96 21.13 1.78
C VAL A 517 10.84 21.88 0.43
N PRO A 518 10.01 22.94 0.32
CA PRO A 518 9.76 23.61 -0.96
C PRO A 518 10.99 24.21 -1.64
N VAL A 519 11.99 24.65 -0.85
CA VAL A 519 13.24 25.25 -1.37
C VAL A 519 14.04 24.25 -2.21
N HIS A 520 14.01 22.97 -1.86
CA HIS A 520 14.68 21.92 -2.64
C HIS A 520 14.05 21.81 -4.02
N LEU A 521 12.71 21.72 -4.06
CA LEU A 521 11.95 21.43 -5.28
C LEU A 521 12.12 22.51 -6.35
N GLY A 522 12.21 23.78 -5.95
CA GLY A 522 12.43 24.88 -6.89
C GLY A 522 13.79 24.80 -7.61
N ALA A 523 14.82 24.26 -6.95
CA ALA A 523 16.17 24.19 -7.49
C ALA A 523 16.48 22.86 -8.20
N MET A 524 15.85 21.75 -7.80
CA MET A 524 16.19 20.41 -8.28
C MET A 524 16.02 20.22 -9.80
N SER A 525 15.02 20.81 -10.45
CA SER A 525 14.92 20.74 -11.93
C SER A 525 16.12 21.36 -12.63
N SER A 526 16.63 22.48 -12.12
CA SER A 526 17.84 23.12 -12.63
C SER A 526 19.06 22.24 -12.40
N THR A 527 19.15 21.56 -11.25
CA THR A 527 20.20 20.59 -10.95
C THR A 527 20.21 19.43 -11.94
N VAL A 528 19.06 18.78 -12.15
CA VAL A 528 18.94 17.62 -13.05
C VAL A 528 19.28 18.02 -14.48
N ARG A 529 18.75 19.15 -14.97
CA ARG A 529 19.08 19.68 -16.30
C ARG A 529 20.56 20.00 -16.46
N TRP A 530 21.19 20.58 -15.44
CA TRP A 530 22.61 20.87 -15.47
C TRP A 530 23.42 19.57 -15.58
N GLN A 531 23.10 18.54 -14.78
CA GLN A 531 23.79 17.25 -14.83
C GLN A 531 23.56 16.54 -16.18
N LEU A 532 22.33 16.56 -16.70
CA LEU A 532 21.99 16.02 -18.02
C LEU A 532 22.90 16.64 -19.11
N ASN A 533 23.02 17.97 -19.12
CA ASN A 533 23.85 18.67 -20.10
C ASN A 533 25.35 18.44 -19.90
N TYR A 534 25.81 18.35 -18.64
CA TYR A 534 27.21 18.16 -18.32
C TYR A 534 27.71 16.77 -18.71
N TRP A 535 26.94 15.73 -18.39
CA TRP A 535 27.31 14.35 -18.67
C TRP A 535 26.98 13.93 -20.10
N ALA A 536 25.91 14.46 -20.68
CA ALA A 536 25.47 14.18 -22.05
C ALA A 536 25.55 12.68 -22.40
N ASP A 537 26.33 12.31 -23.42
CA ASP A 537 26.50 10.93 -23.90
C ASP A 537 27.23 10.00 -22.91
N ASN A 538 27.77 10.52 -21.81
CA ASN A 538 28.45 9.74 -20.77
C ASN A 538 27.50 9.27 -19.65
N LEU A 539 26.18 9.42 -19.82
CA LEU A 539 25.18 8.80 -18.94
C LEU A 539 24.91 7.37 -19.39
N ASN A 540 25.05 6.42 -18.46
CA ASN A 540 24.78 5.01 -18.71
C ASN A 540 23.75 4.46 -17.72
N GLU A 541 23.11 3.37 -18.10
CA GLU A 541 22.30 2.59 -17.17
C GLU A 541 23.15 2.11 -15.99
N GLY A 542 22.63 2.28 -14.76
CA GLY A 542 23.33 1.98 -13.52
C GLY A 542 24.26 3.10 -13.01
N ASP A 543 24.36 4.23 -13.69
CA ASP A 543 25.04 5.42 -13.15
C ASP A 543 24.17 6.09 -12.07
N VAL A 544 24.81 6.66 -11.04
CA VAL A 544 24.19 7.52 -10.02
C VAL A 544 25.10 8.72 -9.81
N LEU A 545 24.54 9.92 -9.93
CA LEU A 545 25.27 11.19 -9.90
C LEU A 545 25.13 11.83 -8.53
N VAL A 546 26.12 12.63 -8.11
CA VAL A 546 26.07 13.44 -6.89
C VAL A 546 26.59 14.85 -7.12
N THR A 547 25.90 15.83 -6.53
CA THR A 547 26.23 17.26 -6.64
C THR A 547 25.63 18.06 -5.49
N ASN A 548 26.27 19.14 -5.09
CA ASN A 548 25.76 20.15 -4.15
C ASN A 548 26.17 21.58 -4.52
N HIS A 549 26.97 21.75 -5.57
CA HIS A 549 27.54 23.06 -5.92
C HIS A 549 26.46 24.02 -6.46
N PRO A 550 26.39 25.29 -6.01
CA PRO A 550 25.39 26.25 -6.46
C PRO A 550 25.37 26.48 -7.97
N SER A 551 26.55 26.52 -8.61
CA SER A 551 26.64 26.62 -10.08
C SER A 551 26.07 25.42 -10.84
N ALA A 552 25.81 24.30 -10.16
CA ALA A 552 25.19 23.09 -10.68
C ALA A 552 23.77 22.89 -10.13
N GLY A 553 23.14 23.95 -9.60
CA GLY A 553 21.77 23.93 -9.08
C GLY A 553 21.62 23.53 -7.62
N GLY A 554 22.72 23.46 -6.84
CA GLY A 554 22.66 23.34 -5.39
C GLY A 554 22.06 24.59 -4.72
N SER A 555 21.31 24.40 -3.64
CA SER A 555 20.77 25.50 -2.81
C SER A 555 21.85 26.10 -1.90
N HIS A 556 22.60 25.22 -1.24
CA HIS A 556 23.80 25.47 -0.45
C HIS A 556 24.56 24.15 -0.30
N LEU A 557 25.82 24.18 0.13
CA LEU A 557 26.68 22.99 0.13
C LEU A 557 26.16 21.81 0.99
N PRO A 558 25.52 22.03 2.15
CA PRO A 558 25.00 20.91 2.93
C PRO A 558 23.86 20.13 2.25
N ASP A 559 23.21 20.69 1.24
CA ASP A 559 22.16 19.99 0.49
C ASP A 559 22.78 19.18 -0.65
N ILE A 560 23.02 17.90 -0.38
CA ILE A 560 23.56 16.98 -1.37
C ILE A 560 22.41 16.40 -2.18
N THR A 561 22.49 16.56 -3.51
CA THR A 561 21.55 15.96 -4.46
C THR A 561 22.18 14.74 -5.12
N VAL A 562 21.49 13.61 -5.00
CA VAL A 562 21.78 12.35 -5.68
C VAL A 562 20.76 12.17 -6.81
N ILE A 563 21.22 11.90 -8.03
CA ILE A 563 20.38 11.82 -9.23
C ILE A 563 20.65 10.50 -9.94
N THR A 564 19.60 9.74 -10.21
CA THR A 564 19.69 8.46 -10.93
C THR A 564 18.93 8.56 -12.26
N PRO A 565 19.63 8.50 -13.41
CA PRO A 565 18.98 8.32 -14.71
C PRO A 565 18.36 6.92 -14.82
N VAL A 566 17.15 6.84 -15.36
CA VAL A 566 16.44 5.57 -15.59
C VAL A 566 16.30 5.32 -17.08
N PHE A 567 16.73 4.13 -17.51
CA PHE A 567 16.73 3.71 -18.91
C PHE A 567 15.68 2.61 -19.16
N ASP A 568 15.10 2.60 -20.36
CA ASP A 568 14.35 1.46 -20.91
C ASP A 568 14.89 1.15 -22.30
N LYS A 569 15.34 -0.09 -22.50
CA LYS A 569 15.93 -0.57 -23.77
C LYS A 569 17.02 0.37 -24.31
N GLY A 570 17.85 0.89 -23.42
CA GLY A 570 18.97 1.79 -23.75
C GLY A 570 18.58 3.27 -23.98
N ASN A 571 17.31 3.65 -23.87
CA ASN A 571 16.88 5.04 -23.97
C ASN A 571 16.65 5.63 -22.57
N LEU A 572 17.14 6.84 -22.33
CA LEU A 572 16.84 7.61 -21.13
C LEU A 572 15.33 7.97 -21.12
N VAL A 573 14.60 7.50 -20.12
CA VAL A 573 13.14 7.72 -20.03
C VAL A 573 12.81 8.80 -19.01
N PHE A 574 13.48 8.82 -17.86
CA PHE A 574 13.24 9.78 -16.78
C PHE A 574 14.42 9.81 -15.79
N PHE A 575 14.38 10.73 -14.83
CA PHE A 575 15.29 10.75 -13.69
C PHE A 575 14.52 10.65 -12.39
N VAL A 576 15.15 10.05 -11.39
CA VAL A 576 14.78 10.22 -9.99
C VAL A 576 15.87 11.01 -9.29
N ALA A 577 15.50 11.89 -8.36
CA ALA A 577 16.48 12.60 -7.55
C ALA A 577 16.04 12.72 -6.10
N SER A 578 17.02 12.63 -5.21
CA SER A 578 16.88 12.80 -3.78
C SER A 578 17.86 13.86 -3.31
N ARG A 579 17.38 14.86 -2.58
CA ARG A 579 18.21 15.89 -1.94
C ARG A 579 18.08 15.75 -0.43
N GLY A 580 19.18 15.67 0.30
CA GLY A 580 19.17 15.59 1.76
C GLY A 580 20.05 16.67 2.38
N HIS A 581 19.60 17.22 3.50
CA HIS A 581 20.36 18.20 4.27
C HIS A 581 21.31 17.53 5.25
N HIS A 582 22.61 17.77 5.07
CA HIS A 582 23.65 17.27 5.96
C HIS A 582 23.95 18.30 7.06
N ALA A 583 24.16 17.83 8.30
CA ALA A 583 24.46 18.72 9.42
C ALA A 583 25.87 19.34 9.34
N GLU A 584 26.77 18.73 8.59
CA GLU A 584 28.18 19.09 8.46
C GLU A 584 28.70 18.62 7.10
N ILE A 585 29.57 19.43 6.47
CA ILE A 585 30.14 19.12 5.14
C ILE A 585 31.62 19.56 5.01
N GLY A 586 32.29 19.82 6.13
CA GLY A 586 33.70 20.20 6.22
C GLY A 586 33.95 21.71 6.15
N GLY A 587 33.03 22.54 6.64
CA GLY A 587 33.18 24.00 6.64
C GLY A 587 34.18 24.53 7.66
N ILE A 588 34.48 25.84 7.63
CA ILE A 588 35.40 26.51 8.58
C ILE A 588 34.91 26.52 10.03
N THR A 589 33.64 26.22 10.26
CA THR A 589 33.02 26.15 11.59
C THR A 589 32.08 24.95 11.61
N PRO A 590 32.08 24.14 12.69
CA PRO A 590 31.18 23.02 12.81
C PRO A 590 29.71 23.44 12.64
N GLY A 591 29.00 22.75 11.74
CA GLY A 591 27.60 22.99 11.41
C GLY A 591 27.36 23.19 9.92
N SER A 592 26.09 23.30 9.53
CA SER A 592 25.69 23.35 8.12
C SER A 592 25.81 24.75 7.51
N MET A 593 25.77 25.82 8.30
CA MET A 593 25.75 27.20 7.79
C MET A 593 26.76 28.08 8.54
N PRO A 594 28.06 28.03 8.19
CA PRO A 594 29.08 28.87 8.82
C PRO A 594 28.81 30.36 8.55
N PRO A 595 28.50 31.17 9.58
CA PRO A 595 27.99 32.54 9.38
C PRO A 595 29.07 33.55 8.96
N PHE A 596 30.35 33.15 8.98
CA PHE A 596 31.50 34.01 8.68
C PHE A 596 32.20 33.66 7.37
N SER A 597 31.65 32.72 6.59
CA SER A 597 32.18 32.40 5.26
C SER A 597 32.07 33.60 4.34
N LYS A 598 33.17 33.89 3.66
CA LYS A 598 33.35 34.91 2.62
C LYS A 598 33.51 34.28 1.24
N SER A 599 33.83 32.99 1.18
CA SER A 599 34.04 32.24 -0.04
C SER A 599 33.49 30.81 0.06
N ILE A 600 33.11 30.22 -1.06
CA ILE A 600 32.41 28.91 -1.09
C ILE A 600 33.22 27.75 -0.50
N TRP A 601 34.55 27.74 -0.67
CA TRP A 601 35.40 26.69 -0.09
C TRP A 601 35.45 26.75 1.45
N GLU A 602 35.05 27.88 2.05
CA GLU A 602 34.94 28.00 3.51
C GLU A 602 33.63 27.36 4.03
N GLU A 603 32.66 27.11 3.15
CA GLU A 603 31.40 26.44 3.50
C GLU A 603 31.51 24.90 3.49
N GLY A 604 32.61 24.36 2.94
CA GLY A 604 32.92 22.93 2.95
C GLY A 604 33.00 22.31 1.55
N ALA A 605 32.74 20.99 1.45
CA ALA A 605 32.93 20.24 0.21
C ALA A 605 31.98 20.72 -0.90
N ALA A 606 32.54 21.12 -2.05
CA ALA A 606 31.78 21.68 -3.17
C ALA A 606 31.89 20.78 -4.41
N ILE A 607 30.92 19.89 -4.58
CA ILE A 607 30.85 18.87 -5.63
C ILE A 607 30.02 19.38 -6.80
N LYS A 608 30.68 19.69 -7.93
CA LYS A 608 30.00 20.09 -9.17
C LYS A 608 29.34 18.91 -9.87
N ALA A 609 30.11 17.86 -10.14
CA ALA A 609 29.63 16.65 -10.81
C ALA A 609 30.53 15.47 -10.43
N PHE A 610 29.94 14.39 -9.93
CA PHE A 610 30.64 13.14 -9.67
C PHE A 610 29.70 11.96 -9.88
N LYS A 611 30.21 10.83 -10.40
CA LYS A 611 29.47 9.58 -10.46
C LYS A 611 29.67 8.83 -9.14
N LEU A 612 28.69 8.93 -8.25
CA LEU A 612 28.67 8.19 -6.99
C LEU A 612 28.61 6.68 -7.23
N VAL A 613 27.87 6.27 -8.26
CA VAL A 613 27.88 4.92 -8.80
C VAL A 613 28.16 5.03 -10.29
N GLU A 614 29.06 4.21 -10.80
CA GLU A 614 29.33 4.11 -12.24
C GLU A 614 29.02 2.68 -12.69
N LYS A 615 28.04 2.53 -13.60
CA LYS A 615 27.58 1.24 -14.14
C LYS A 615 27.33 0.19 -13.06
N GLY A 616 26.68 0.59 -11.95
CA GLY A 616 26.38 -0.28 -10.81
C GLY A 616 27.50 -0.44 -9.78
N HIS A 617 28.67 0.18 -9.95
CA HIS A 617 29.79 0.11 -9.00
C HIS A 617 29.91 1.40 -8.17
N PHE A 618 29.73 1.29 -6.85
CA PHE A 618 29.85 2.41 -5.91
C PHE A 618 31.29 2.90 -5.79
N GLN A 619 31.51 4.20 -5.98
CA GLN A 619 32.83 4.84 -6.04
C GLN A 619 33.28 5.36 -4.68
N GLU A 620 33.40 4.47 -3.69
CA GLU A 620 33.67 4.82 -2.27
C GLU A 620 34.98 5.60 -2.09
N GLU A 621 36.07 5.15 -2.70
CA GLU A 621 37.37 5.82 -2.60
C GLU A 621 37.30 7.25 -3.18
N GLY A 622 36.60 7.42 -4.31
CA GLY A 622 36.44 8.71 -4.96
C GLY A 622 35.63 9.69 -4.11
N ILE A 623 34.46 9.28 -3.63
CA ILE A 623 33.60 10.15 -2.82
C ILE A 623 34.25 10.52 -1.48
N THR A 624 35.03 9.62 -0.88
CA THR A 624 35.73 9.88 0.40
C THR A 624 36.87 10.88 0.24
N LYS A 625 37.49 10.95 -0.94
CA LYS A 625 38.56 11.92 -1.25
C LYS A 625 38.05 13.33 -1.58
N LEU A 626 36.81 13.45 -2.06
CA LEU A 626 36.25 14.75 -2.47
C LEU A 626 36.19 15.80 -1.33
N PRO A 627 35.74 15.45 -0.11
CA PRO A 627 35.81 16.37 1.03
C PRO A 627 37.25 16.73 1.43
N THR A 628 38.20 15.80 1.25
CA THR A 628 39.61 15.99 1.62
C THR A 628 40.34 16.91 0.64
N ILE A 629 39.99 16.88 -0.65
CA ILE A 629 40.56 17.77 -1.68
C ILE A 629 40.07 19.20 -1.53
N SER A 630 38.90 19.42 -0.90
CA SER A 630 38.36 20.76 -0.64
C SER A 630 39.05 21.47 0.54
N LEU A 631 39.87 20.75 1.31
CA LEU A 631 40.62 21.25 2.47
C LEU A 631 42.09 21.61 2.16
N PHE A 632 42.52 21.50 0.89
CA PHE A 632 43.90 21.80 0.45
C PHE A 632 43.97 22.73 -0.76
#